data_AF-A0A534ZNQ1-F1
#
_entry.id   AF-A0A534ZNQ1-F1
#
_cell.length_a   1.000
_cell.length_b   1.000
_cell.length_c   1.000
_cell.angle_alpha   90.00
_cell.angle_beta   90.00
_cell.angle_gamma   90.00
#
_symmetry.space_group_name_H-M   'P 1'
#
loop_
_entity.id
_entity.type
_entity.pdbx_description
1 polymer ?
#
loop_
_entity_poly.entity_id
_entity_poly.type
_entity_poly.pdbx_seq_one_letter_code
_entity_poly.pdbx_strand_id
1 'polypeptide(L)'
;MRTVPLLVLATLTLAAPARAADPCLGGASAATDAHDIAALRGRIETACPCAAFDGSSPAKSHASYFRCAARVVQDASDGSPILGLFPLRPECRATVRSLLQRSDCGYPAAEARHPCCRLVVATGKKTGAVRRAARCQSTAGTTQ
;
A
#
# COMPACT_ATOMS: atom_id res chain seq x y z
N MET A 1 -24.49 36.09 -53.05
CA MET A 1 -23.76 34.80 -52.97
C MET A 1 -22.40 35.07 -52.33
N ARG A 2 -22.21 34.72 -51.06
CA ARG A 2 -20.94 34.95 -50.32
C ARG A 2 -20.33 33.58 -50.01
N THR A 3 -19.15 33.34 -50.58
CA THR A 3 -18.33 32.14 -50.38
C THR A 3 -17.64 32.20 -49.01
N VAL A 4 -17.78 31.14 -48.22
CA VAL A 4 -17.12 30.97 -46.91
C VAL A 4 -15.82 30.20 -47.12
N PRO A 5 -14.65 30.70 -46.68
CA PRO A 5 -13.40 29.98 -46.85
C PRO A 5 -13.30 28.87 -45.79
N LEU A 6 -13.02 27.65 -46.26
CA LEU A 6 -12.84 26.46 -45.45
C LEU A 6 -11.46 26.53 -44.78
N LEU A 7 -11.40 26.89 -43.50
CA LEU A 7 -10.16 26.92 -42.72
C LEU A 7 -9.90 25.51 -42.15
N VAL A 8 -9.02 24.76 -42.81
CA VAL A 8 -8.61 23.42 -42.37
C VAL A 8 -7.66 23.57 -41.18
N LEU A 9 -8.17 23.41 -39.96
CA LEU A 9 -7.34 23.27 -38.76
C LEU A 9 -6.67 21.89 -38.77
N ALA A 10 -5.38 21.86 -39.06
CA ALA A 10 -4.52 20.69 -38.87
C ALA A 10 -4.32 20.45 -37.36
N THR A 11 -5.03 19.48 -36.79
CA THR A 11 -4.81 19.01 -35.41
C THR A 11 -3.51 18.23 -35.34
N LEU A 12 -2.43 18.84 -34.82
CA LEU A 12 -1.23 18.12 -34.41
C LEU A 12 -1.57 17.23 -33.21
N THR A 13 -1.81 15.95 -33.47
CA THR A 13 -1.83 14.93 -32.42
C THR A 13 -0.39 14.66 -31.99
N LEU A 14 0.07 15.34 -30.93
CA LEU A 14 1.29 14.92 -30.23
C LEU A 14 1.00 13.53 -29.64
N ALA A 15 1.42 12.48 -30.35
CA ALA A 15 1.50 11.15 -29.82
C ALA A 15 2.53 11.16 -28.69
N ALA A 16 2.08 11.36 -27.46
CA ALA A 16 2.93 11.16 -26.30
C ALA A 16 3.43 9.70 -26.33
N PRO A 17 4.74 9.45 -26.19
CA PRO A 17 5.22 8.09 -26.12
C PRO A 17 4.53 7.42 -24.94
N ALA A 18 3.89 6.28 -25.18
CA ALA A 18 3.38 5.41 -24.13
C ALA A 18 4.60 4.92 -23.33
N ARG A 19 5.01 5.70 -22.33
CA ARG A 19 6.01 5.26 -21.35
C ARG A 19 5.39 4.11 -20.58
N ALA A 20 6.09 2.98 -20.53
CA ALA A 20 5.76 1.93 -19.60
C ALA A 20 5.62 2.56 -18.21
N ALA A 21 4.54 2.24 -17.50
CA ALA A 21 4.32 2.78 -16.17
C ALA A 21 5.48 2.40 -15.26
N ASP A 22 6.05 3.38 -14.54
CA ASP A 22 7.08 3.11 -13.53
C ASP A 22 6.52 2.16 -12.46
N PRO A 23 7.36 1.27 -11.88
CA PRO A 23 6.91 0.39 -10.81
C PRO A 23 6.37 1.20 -9.63
N CYS A 24 5.52 0.58 -8.81
CA CYS A 24 5.02 1.22 -7.59
C CYS A 24 6.18 1.72 -6.72
N LEU A 25 6.07 2.96 -6.24
CA LEU A 25 7.10 3.67 -5.48
C LEU A 25 8.40 3.91 -6.28
N GLY A 26 8.32 3.85 -7.61
CA GLY A 26 9.45 4.04 -8.52
C GLY A 26 9.25 5.21 -9.49
N GLY A 27 10.37 5.66 -10.06
CA GLY A 27 10.40 6.68 -11.10
C GLY A 27 9.67 7.97 -10.73
N ALA A 28 8.91 8.52 -11.68
CA ALA A 28 8.23 9.81 -11.49
C ALA A 28 7.01 9.72 -10.54
N SER A 29 6.45 8.52 -10.37
CA SER A 29 5.23 8.30 -9.57
C SER A 29 5.51 8.09 -8.07
N ALA A 30 6.78 7.94 -7.66
CA ALA A 30 7.12 7.47 -6.32
C ALA A 30 6.54 8.31 -5.17
N ALA A 31 6.57 9.64 -5.29
CA ALA A 31 6.06 10.54 -4.27
C ALA A 31 4.53 10.45 -4.13
N THR A 32 3.82 10.44 -5.26
CA THR A 32 2.37 10.29 -5.32
C THR A 32 1.94 8.92 -4.80
N ASP A 33 2.60 7.84 -5.23
CA ASP A 33 2.35 6.48 -4.73
C ASP A 33 2.49 6.41 -3.20
N ALA A 34 3.52 7.05 -2.64
CA ALA A 34 3.75 7.07 -1.20
C ALA A 34 2.63 7.80 -0.44
N HIS A 35 2.19 8.95 -0.97
CA HIS A 35 1.08 9.71 -0.43
C HIS A 35 -0.22 8.90 -0.47
N ASP A 36 -0.54 8.30 -1.61
CA ASP A 36 -1.80 7.58 -1.81
C ASP A 36 -1.85 6.29 -1.00
N ILE A 37 -0.72 5.58 -0.87
CA ILE A 37 -0.60 4.43 0.03
C ILE A 37 -0.80 4.86 1.49
N ALA A 38 -0.25 5.99 1.92
CA ALA A 38 -0.44 6.47 3.29
C ALA A 38 -1.91 6.82 3.57
N ALA A 39 -2.56 7.52 2.62
CA ALA A 39 -3.96 7.89 2.73
C ALA A 39 -4.88 6.65 2.73
N LEU A 40 -4.61 5.67 1.87
CA LEU A 40 -5.31 4.39 1.83
C LEU A 40 -5.16 3.61 3.14
N ARG A 41 -3.98 3.62 3.77
CA ARG A 41 -3.79 2.99 5.09
C ARG A 41 -4.69 3.60 6.16
N GLY A 42 -4.87 4.92 6.16
CA GLY A 42 -5.81 5.60 7.07
C GLY A 42 -7.26 5.14 6.87
N ARG A 43 -7.69 4.91 5.62
CA ARG A 43 -9.04 4.36 5.35
C ARG A 43 -9.19 2.92 5.73
N ILE A 44 -8.16 2.12 5.51
CA ILE A 44 -8.17 0.72 5.94
C ILE A 44 -8.34 0.67 7.45
N GLU A 45 -7.64 1.49 8.22
CA GLU A 45 -7.84 1.55 9.68
C GLU A 45 -9.26 2.02 10.05
N THR A 46 -9.84 2.96 9.30
CA THR A 46 -11.21 3.42 9.54
C THR A 46 -12.26 2.34 9.24
N ALA A 47 -12.13 1.64 8.12
CA ALA A 47 -13.10 0.65 7.64
C ALA A 47 -12.89 -0.75 8.28
N CYS A 48 -11.65 -1.06 8.63
CA CYS A 48 -11.21 -2.34 9.17
C CYS A 48 -10.30 -2.11 10.39
N PRO A 49 -10.80 -1.51 11.49
CA PRO A 49 -9.96 -1.17 12.63
C PRO A 49 -9.20 -2.39 13.14
N CYS A 50 -7.88 -2.27 13.31
CA CYS A 50 -7.04 -3.40 13.71
C CYS A 50 -7.53 -4.03 15.02
N ALA A 51 -7.99 -3.19 15.96
CA ALA A 51 -8.53 -3.59 17.26
C ALA A 51 -9.81 -4.46 17.17
N ALA A 52 -10.56 -4.41 16.06
CA ALA A 52 -11.72 -5.27 15.86
C ALA A 52 -11.33 -6.72 15.49
N PHE A 53 -10.06 -6.93 15.11
CA PHE A 53 -9.50 -8.23 14.75
C PHE A 53 -8.45 -8.63 15.80
N ASP A 54 -8.91 -9.25 16.89
CA ASP A 54 -8.09 -9.69 18.02
C ASP A 54 -7.69 -11.18 17.94
N GLY A 55 -8.09 -11.88 16.88
CA GLY A 55 -7.83 -13.32 16.71
C GLY A 55 -8.62 -14.24 17.65
N SER A 56 -9.58 -13.73 18.44
CA SER A 56 -10.37 -14.51 19.39
C SER A 56 -11.35 -15.50 18.74
N SER A 57 -11.67 -15.31 17.45
CA SER A 57 -12.55 -16.18 16.68
C SER A 57 -12.18 -16.16 15.19
N PRO A 58 -12.69 -17.11 14.38
CA PRO A 58 -12.48 -17.09 12.93
C PRO A 58 -12.91 -15.77 12.27
N ALA A 59 -13.98 -15.14 12.76
CA ALA A 59 -14.48 -13.85 12.26
C ALA A 59 -13.53 -12.68 12.59
N LYS A 60 -12.77 -12.78 13.68
CA LYS A 60 -11.79 -11.77 14.14
C LYS A 60 -10.34 -12.13 13.81
N SER A 61 -10.13 -13.13 12.95
CA SER A 61 -8.81 -13.61 12.56
C SER A 61 -8.07 -12.66 11.60
N HIS A 62 -6.76 -12.87 11.45
CA HIS A 62 -5.92 -12.18 10.48
C HIS A 62 -6.43 -12.34 9.05
N ALA A 63 -6.98 -13.51 8.71
CA ALA A 63 -7.58 -13.74 7.41
C ALA A 63 -8.82 -12.86 7.18
N SER A 64 -9.63 -12.65 8.22
CA SER A 64 -10.78 -11.75 8.16
C SER A 64 -10.37 -10.28 8.07
N TYR A 65 -9.35 -9.86 8.83
CA TYR A 65 -8.73 -8.54 8.67
C TYR A 65 -8.25 -8.33 7.23
N PHE A 66 -7.45 -9.26 6.71
CA PHE A 66 -6.90 -9.19 5.36
C PHE A 66 -8.00 -9.09 4.30
N ARG A 67 -9.08 -9.89 4.43
CA ARG A 67 -10.22 -9.82 3.50
C ARG A 67 -10.92 -8.46 3.56
N CYS A 68 -11.12 -7.91 4.75
CA CYS A 68 -11.71 -6.58 4.93
C CYS A 68 -10.85 -5.53 4.22
N ALA A 69 -9.58 -5.44 4.57
CA ALA A 69 -8.65 -4.46 4.02
C ALA A 69 -8.44 -4.63 2.50
N ALA A 70 -8.42 -5.88 2.00
CA ALA A 70 -8.27 -6.17 0.58
C ALA A 70 -9.47 -5.69 -0.27
N ARG A 71 -10.67 -5.57 0.30
CA ARG A 71 -11.82 -4.96 -0.38
C ARG A 71 -11.63 -3.45 -0.52
N VAL A 72 -11.20 -2.78 0.54
CA VAL A 72 -10.87 -1.34 0.50
C VAL A 72 -9.78 -1.05 -0.55
N VAL A 73 -8.77 -1.92 -0.64
CA VAL A 73 -7.73 -1.81 -1.69
C VAL A 73 -8.32 -2.03 -3.08
N GLN A 74 -9.26 -2.97 -3.23
CA GLN A 74 -9.92 -3.23 -4.52
C GLN A 74 -10.69 -2.00 -4.98
N ASP A 75 -11.53 -1.46 -4.11
CA ASP A 75 -12.36 -0.28 -4.38
C ASP A 75 -11.48 0.94 -4.71
N ALA A 76 -10.31 1.07 -4.07
CA ALA A 76 -9.35 2.13 -4.39
C ALA A 76 -8.68 1.97 -5.77
N SER A 77 -8.59 0.74 -6.28
CA SER A 77 -7.79 0.41 -7.47
C SER A 77 -8.62 0.24 -8.74
N ASP A 78 -9.95 0.12 -8.64
CA ASP A 78 -10.83 -0.13 -9.78
C ASP A 78 -11.34 1.14 -10.47
N GLY A 79 -10.83 2.31 -10.03
CA GLY A 79 -11.21 3.61 -10.56
C GLY A 79 -12.46 4.19 -9.89
N SER A 80 -13.08 3.49 -8.93
CA SER A 80 -14.14 4.05 -8.11
C SER A 80 -13.57 5.11 -7.16
N PRO A 81 -14.04 6.36 -7.21
CA PRO A 81 -13.59 7.38 -6.28
C PRO A 81 -13.96 6.99 -4.85
N ILE A 82 -12.96 6.74 -4.01
CA ILE A 82 -13.19 6.71 -2.57
C ILE A 82 -13.38 8.18 -2.16
N LEU A 83 -14.57 8.52 -1.62
CA LEU A 83 -14.92 9.90 -1.25
C LEU A 83 -13.78 10.61 -0.51
N GLY A 84 -13.18 11.61 -1.16
CA GLY A 84 -12.09 12.44 -0.63
C GLY A 84 -10.68 11.88 -0.77
N LEU A 85 -10.44 10.86 -1.61
CA LEU A 85 -9.12 10.25 -1.81
C LEU A 85 -8.77 9.99 -3.27
N PHE A 86 -7.46 10.00 -3.54
CA PHE A 86 -6.86 9.67 -4.82
C PHE A 86 -6.93 8.16 -5.09
N PRO A 87 -7.17 7.74 -6.34
CA PRO A 87 -7.23 6.33 -6.70
C PRO A 87 -5.84 5.67 -6.52
N LEU A 88 -5.82 4.45 -5.97
CA LEU A 88 -4.59 3.67 -5.92
C LEU A 88 -4.22 3.22 -7.33
N ARG A 89 -3.02 3.56 -7.77
CA ARG A 89 -2.49 3.06 -9.04
C ARG A 89 -2.50 1.52 -9.09
N PRO A 90 -2.94 0.90 -10.21
CA PRO A 90 -2.97 -0.55 -10.34
C PRO A 90 -1.61 -1.23 -10.05
N GLU A 91 -0.51 -0.55 -10.40
CA GLU A 91 0.85 -1.02 -10.15
C GLU A 91 1.16 -1.15 -8.65
N CYS A 92 0.48 -0.39 -7.79
CA CYS A 92 0.64 -0.42 -6.34
C CYS A 92 -0.26 -1.42 -5.61
N ARG A 93 -1.26 -1.99 -6.28
CA ARG A 93 -2.23 -2.91 -5.66
C ARG A 93 -1.54 -4.10 -5.00
N ALA A 94 -0.59 -4.74 -5.69
CA ALA A 94 0.15 -5.88 -5.16
C ALA A 94 1.03 -5.49 -3.95
N THR A 95 1.69 -4.34 -4.03
CA THR A 95 2.50 -3.77 -2.95
C THR A 95 1.68 -3.56 -1.69
N VAL A 96 0.51 -2.92 -1.80
CA VAL A 96 -0.37 -2.67 -0.64
C VAL A 96 -0.91 -3.97 -0.06
N ARG A 97 -1.36 -4.92 -0.90
CA ARG A 97 -1.81 -6.24 -0.41
C ARG A 97 -0.70 -6.97 0.35
N SER A 98 0.54 -6.89 -0.13
CA SER A 98 1.71 -7.47 0.53
C SER A 98 1.98 -6.83 1.90
N LEU A 99 1.75 -5.51 2.03
CA LEU A 99 1.84 -4.82 3.33
C LEU A 99 0.77 -5.32 4.30
N LEU A 100 -0.48 -5.50 3.84
CA LEU A 100 -1.58 -6.01 4.67
C LEU A 100 -1.33 -7.43 5.17
N GLN A 101 -0.80 -8.30 4.30
CA GLN A 101 -0.43 -9.67 4.67
C GLN A 101 0.67 -9.71 5.74
N ARG A 102 1.49 -8.66 5.82
CA ARG A 102 2.52 -8.51 6.85
C ARG A 102 2.05 -7.76 8.09
N SER A 103 0.78 -7.38 8.20
CA SER A 103 0.25 -6.74 9.41
C SER A 103 0.26 -7.70 10.61
N ASP A 104 0.14 -7.12 11.80
CA ASP A 104 -0.01 -7.79 13.09
C ASP A 104 -1.47 -7.90 13.56
N CYS A 105 -2.43 -7.35 12.81
CA CYS A 105 -3.85 -7.43 13.12
C CYS A 105 -4.39 -8.86 12.98
N GLY A 106 -5.32 -9.25 13.86
CA GLY A 106 -6.04 -10.52 13.79
C GLY A 106 -5.29 -11.74 14.30
N TYR A 107 -4.21 -11.55 15.05
CA TYR A 107 -3.53 -12.65 15.76
C TYR A 107 -3.98 -12.69 17.23
N PRO A 108 -4.29 -13.88 17.78
CA PRO A 108 -4.61 -14.03 19.20
C PRO A 108 -3.39 -13.71 20.05
N ALA A 109 -3.60 -13.35 21.32
CA ALA A 109 -2.53 -12.96 22.26
C ALA A 109 -1.38 -13.99 22.32
N ALA A 110 -1.69 -15.30 22.33
CA ALA A 110 -0.69 -16.37 22.33
C ALA A 110 0.20 -16.40 21.07
N GLU A 111 -0.25 -15.79 19.98
CA GLU A 111 0.46 -15.69 18.70
C GLU A 111 0.72 -14.24 18.28
N ALA A 112 0.64 -13.30 19.24
CA ALA A 112 0.78 -11.88 19.00
C ALA A 112 2.03 -11.61 18.17
N ARG A 113 1.86 -10.73 17.18
CA ARG A 113 2.95 -10.30 16.31
C ARG A 113 3.26 -8.83 16.56
N HIS A 114 4.52 -8.46 16.41
CA HIS A 114 4.98 -7.10 16.56
C HIS A 114 5.91 -6.71 15.40
N PRO A 115 5.95 -5.43 15.01
CA PRO A 115 7.01 -4.90 14.17
C PRO A 115 8.37 -5.06 14.86
N CYS A 116 9.27 -5.83 14.24
CA CYS A 116 10.62 -6.06 14.72
C CYS A 116 11.63 -5.43 13.77
N CYS A 117 12.56 -4.67 14.32
CA CYS A 117 13.65 -4.05 13.59
C CYS A 117 14.98 -4.74 13.94
N ARG A 118 15.86 -4.86 12.96
CA ARG A 118 17.24 -5.33 13.12
C ARG A 118 18.18 -4.35 12.43
N LEU A 119 19.18 -3.89 13.17
CA LEU A 119 20.33 -3.14 12.68
C LEU A 119 21.56 -4.03 12.81
N VAL A 120 22.25 -4.28 11.70
CA VAL A 120 23.55 -4.96 11.71
C VAL A 120 24.62 -3.88 11.78
N VAL A 121 25.12 -3.59 12.98
CA VAL A 121 26.04 -2.47 13.27
C VAL A 121 27.23 -2.46 12.30
N ALA A 122 27.89 -3.61 12.11
CA ALA A 122 29.06 -3.75 11.25
C ALA A 122 28.84 -3.32 9.79
N THR A 123 27.60 -3.37 9.28
CA THR A 123 27.29 -3.04 7.87
C THR A 123 26.34 -1.84 7.73
N GLY A 124 25.83 -1.31 8.85
CA GLY A 124 24.72 -0.35 8.86
C GLY A 124 23.39 -0.87 8.31
N LYS A 125 23.29 -2.15 7.90
CA LYS A 125 22.10 -2.72 7.28
C LYS A 125 20.93 -2.73 8.25
N LYS A 126 19.81 -2.12 7.83
CA LYS A 126 18.53 -2.10 8.56
C LYS A 126 17.52 -3.02 7.88
N THR A 127 16.82 -3.82 8.67
CA THR A 127 15.71 -4.65 8.19
C THR A 127 14.57 -4.59 9.18
N GLY A 128 13.33 -4.51 8.70
CA GLY A 128 12.12 -4.57 9.51
C GLY A 128 11.21 -5.71 9.06
N ALA A 129 10.58 -6.41 10.00
CA ALA A 129 9.58 -7.43 9.70
C ALA A 129 8.62 -7.60 10.88
N VAL A 130 7.35 -7.89 10.59
CA VAL A 130 6.41 -8.32 11.63
C VAL A 130 6.68 -9.79 11.98
N ARG A 131 6.96 -10.08 13.25
CA ARG A 131 7.30 -11.41 13.77
C ARG A 131 6.50 -11.71 15.03
N ARG A 132 6.45 -12.98 15.44
CA ARG A 132 5.91 -13.37 16.76
C ARG A 132 6.66 -12.60 17.85
N ALA A 133 5.94 -12.10 18.85
CA ALA A 133 6.47 -11.32 19.96
C ALA A 133 7.69 -11.99 20.62
N ALA A 134 7.61 -13.29 20.89
CA ALA A 134 8.70 -14.06 21.48
C ALA A 134 10.02 -14.07 20.68
N ARG A 135 9.96 -13.81 19.37
CA ARG A 135 11.14 -13.72 18.48
C ARG A 135 11.64 -12.28 18.29
N CYS A 136 10.97 -11.32 18.89
CA CYS A 136 11.30 -9.89 18.84
C CYS A 136 12.13 -9.51 20.07
N GLN A 137 13.37 -10.01 20.13
CA GLN A 137 14.25 -9.76 21.26
C GLN A 137 15.33 -8.73 20.89
N SER A 138 15.45 -7.69 21.72
CA SER A 138 16.58 -6.78 21.66
C SER A 138 17.82 -7.49 22.18
N THR A 139 18.89 -7.49 21.39
CA THR A 139 20.21 -7.94 21.82
C THR A 139 21.15 -6.75 21.80
N ALA A 140 22.05 -6.67 22.78
CA ALA A 140 23.09 -5.64 22.76
C ALA A 140 23.97 -5.84 21.51
N GLY A 141 24.21 -4.76 20.76
CA GLY A 141 25.11 -4.82 19.61
C GLY A 141 26.54 -5.03 20.10
N THR A 142 27.16 -6.16 19.75
CA THR A 142 28.59 -6.35 19.96
C THR A 142 29.34 -5.59 18.88
N THR A 143 30.06 -4.53 19.29
CA THR A 143 31.18 -3.97 18.52
C THR A 143 32.32 -4.96 18.59
N GLN A 144 32.58 -5.69 17.50
CA GLN A 144 33.87 -6.32 17.26
C GLN A 144 34.72 -5.38 16.42
#